data_AF-A0A290Q246-F1
#
_entry.id   AF-A0A290Q246-F1
#
_cell.length_a   1.000
_cell.length_b   1.000
_cell.length_c   1.000
_cell.angle_alpha   90.00
_cell.angle_beta   90.00
_cell.angle_gamma   90.00
#
_symmetry.space_group_name_H-M   'P 1'
#
loop_
_entity.id
_entity.type
_entity.pdbx_description
1 polymer ?
#
loop_
_entity_poly.entity_id
_entity_poly.type
_entity_poly.pdbx_seq_one_letter_code
_entity_poly.pdbx_strand_id
1 'polypeptide(L)'
;MKTSLTSSIKVSSLLACSLFFLAGCHDKMTAASPEASQPSSPAKEAWQETKATAKSAAAATRDAVSDAWEKSKDATFKQREMVREHMKAAEASLDAKIIEWNAKKDAAKEDAKPAIAAARKEVAEAREVLSQKINALDNATEETWNSVKAELNTAWQRMTSAAADLAAKLQS
;
A
#
# COMPACT_ATOMS: atom_id res chain seq x y z
N MET A 1 47.21 14.02 15.07
CA MET A 1 46.35 14.90 14.26
C MET A 1 44.91 14.46 14.43
N LYS A 2 44.07 15.33 15.00
CA LYS A 2 42.62 15.14 15.15
C LYS A 2 41.95 15.84 13.98
N THR A 3 40.97 15.19 13.35
CA THR A 3 39.78 15.86 12.79
C THR A 3 38.66 14.84 12.59
N SER A 4 37.55 15.11 13.28
CA SER A 4 36.29 14.38 13.22
C SER A 4 35.44 14.96 12.08
N LEU A 5 34.76 14.13 11.28
CA LEU A 5 33.73 14.57 10.33
C LEU A 5 32.33 14.28 10.89
N THR A 6 31.64 15.33 11.31
CA THR A 6 30.19 15.35 11.51
C THR A 6 29.56 16.08 10.34
N SER A 7 28.70 15.42 9.56
CA SER A 7 27.92 16.03 8.49
C SER A 7 26.46 16.13 8.93
N SER A 8 26.00 17.35 9.21
CA SER A 8 24.61 17.69 9.50
C SER A 8 23.94 18.22 8.24
N ILE A 9 23.02 17.45 7.67
CA ILE A 9 22.20 17.88 6.53
C ILE A 9 20.93 18.55 7.08
N LYS A 10 20.82 19.85 6.89
CA LYS A 10 19.59 20.63 7.09
C LYS A 10 18.79 20.62 5.78
N VAL A 11 17.53 20.21 5.82
CA VAL A 11 16.57 20.48 4.73
C VAL A 11 15.47 21.36 5.29
N SER A 12 15.58 22.66 4.99
CA SER A 12 14.49 23.62 5.09
C SER A 12 13.59 23.46 3.87
N SER A 13 12.29 23.28 4.06
CA SER A 13 11.32 23.50 2.99
C SER A 13 10.14 24.27 3.53
N LEU A 14 10.13 25.56 3.19
CA LEU A 14 9.01 26.48 3.29
C LEU A 14 8.02 26.14 2.16
N LEU A 15 6.75 25.91 2.49
CA LEU A 15 5.68 26.03 1.50
C LEU A 15 4.59 26.95 2.04
N ALA A 16 4.67 28.21 1.61
CA ALA A 16 3.60 29.18 1.68
C ALA A 16 2.69 28.99 0.46
N CYS A 17 1.37 28.96 0.68
CA CYS A 17 0.38 29.18 -0.37
C CYS A 17 -0.79 29.96 0.21
N SER A 18 -0.70 31.28 0.05
CA SER A 18 -1.81 32.21 0.21
C SER A 18 -2.44 32.44 -1.17
N LEU A 19 -3.74 32.21 -1.31
CA LEU A 19 -4.56 32.81 -2.37
C LEU A 19 -5.81 33.43 -1.76
N PHE A 20 -5.80 34.77 -1.74
CA PHE A 20 -6.97 35.65 -1.64
C PHE A 20 -7.59 35.83 -3.04
N PHE A 21 -8.91 36.04 -3.12
CA PHE A 21 -9.67 37.02 -3.95
C PHE A 21 -11.17 36.63 -3.83
N LEU A 22 -11.98 37.31 -2.99
CA LEU A 22 -12.73 38.57 -3.18
C LEU A 22 -14.11 38.42 -3.86
N ALA A 23 -15.15 38.51 -3.00
CA ALA A 23 -16.40 39.28 -3.07
C ALA A 23 -17.22 39.44 -4.37
N GLY A 24 -18.54 39.16 -4.25
CA GLY A 24 -19.63 39.66 -5.09
C GLY A 24 -21.01 39.37 -4.45
N CYS A 25 -21.84 40.40 -4.30
CA CYS A 25 -22.97 40.51 -3.36
C CYS A 25 -24.37 40.03 -3.83
N HIS A 26 -25.26 39.93 -2.83
CA HIS A 26 -26.64 40.42 -2.74
C HIS A 26 -27.84 39.43 -2.66
N ASP A 27 -28.66 39.74 -1.66
CA ASP A 27 -29.81 39.11 -1.03
C ASP A 27 -30.89 38.42 -1.88
N LYS A 28 -31.49 37.38 -1.28
CA LYS A 28 -32.93 37.40 -0.92
C LYS A 28 -33.29 36.33 0.11
N MET A 29 -33.87 36.79 1.22
CA MET A 29 -34.55 35.98 2.23
C MET A 29 -35.75 35.25 1.59
N THR A 30 -35.83 33.94 1.79
CA THR A 30 -37.11 33.21 1.79
C THR A 30 -37.01 32.12 2.86
N ALA A 31 -37.80 32.31 3.92
CA ALA A 31 -37.97 31.34 4.98
C ALA A 31 -38.72 30.12 4.42
N ALA A 32 -38.00 29.01 4.29
CA ALA A 32 -38.57 27.67 4.22
C ALA A 32 -37.62 26.74 4.99
N SER A 33 -38.20 26.04 5.95
CA SER A 33 -37.56 25.13 6.90
C SER A 33 -36.52 24.21 6.24
N PRO A 34 -35.24 24.24 6.64
CA PRO A 34 -34.30 23.20 6.26
C PRO A 34 -34.32 22.11 7.33
N GLU A 35 -34.86 20.96 6.96
CA GLU A 35 -34.40 19.68 7.50
C GLU A 35 -32.87 19.67 7.32
N ALA A 36 -32.16 19.76 8.44
CA ALA A 36 -30.72 19.97 8.48
C ALA A 36 -29.99 18.75 7.90
N SER A 37 -29.82 18.75 6.58
CA SER A 37 -28.82 17.94 5.91
C SER A 37 -27.47 18.55 6.26
N GLN A 38 -26.88 18.06 7.34
CA GLN A 38 -25.52 18.41 7.74
C GLN A 38 -24.58 18.25 6.53
N PRO A 39 -23.82 19.29 6.12
CA PRO A 39 -22.77 19.10 5.14
C PRO A 39 -21.76 18.11 5.72
N SER A 40 -21.61 16.95 5.07
CA SER A 40 -20.54 16.01 5.35
C SER A 40 -19.22 16.77 5.25
N SER A 41 -18.48 16.89 6.36
CA SER A 41 -17.17 17.53 6.32
C SER A 41 -16.30 16.86 5.24
N PRO A 42 -15.46 17.61 4.51
CA PRO A 42 -14.59 17.05 3.46
C PRO A 42 -13.70 15.90 3.96
N ALA A 43 -13.36 15.88 5.24
CA ALA A 43 -12.66 14.75 5.88
C ALA A 43 -13.48 13.45 5.89
N LYS A 44 -14.80 13.54 6.05
CA LYS A 44 -15.71 12.39 6.06
C LYS A 44 -15.92 11.84 4.65
N GLU A 45 -15.98 12.71 3.64
CA GLU A 45 -16.05 12.31 2.23
C GLU A 45 -14.73 11.69 1.76
N ALA A 46 -13.59 12.32 2.06
CA ALA A 46 -12.26 11.77 1.79
C ALA A 46 -12.03 10.42 2.48
N TRP A 47 -12.57 10.23 3.69
CA TRP A 47 -12.51 8.95 4.39
C TRP A 47 -13.37 7.86 3.73
N GLN A 48 -14.60 8.19 3.30
CA GLN A 48 -15.47 7.23 2.61
C GLN A 48 -14.92 6.85 1.22
N GLU A 49 -14.39 7.82 0.48
CA GLU A 49 -13.71 7.59 -0.79
C GLU A 49 -12.45 6.73 -0.60
N THR A 50 -11.69 6.98 0.48
CA THR A 50 -10.55 6.15 0.87
C THR A 50 -10.96 4.72 1.18
N LYS A 51 -12.07 4.51 1.88
CA LYS A 51 -12.61 3.19 2.23
C LYS A 51 -13.05 2.41 0.99
N ALA A 52 -13.76 3.05 0.06
CA ALA A 52 -14.17 2.44 -1.21
C ALA A 52 -12.95 2.10 -2.09
N THR A 53 -12.00 3.03 -2.19
CA THR A 53 -10.75 2.83 -2.94
C THR A 53 -9.90 1.71 -2.33
N ALA A 54 -9.79 1.64 -1.01
CA ALA A 54 -9.04 0.58 -0.32
C ALA A 54 -9.67 -0.80 -0.53
N LYS A 55 -11.01 -0.91 -0.55
CA LYS A 55 -11.69 -2.18 -0.81
C LYS A 55 -11.55 -2.64 -2.26
N SER A 56 -11.73 -1.72 -3.21
CA SER A 56 -11.51 -1.99 -4.63
C SER A 56 -10.04 -2.33 -4.92
N ALA A 57 -9.12 -1.59 -4.31
CA ALA A 57 -7.69 -1.85 -4.40
C ALA A 57 -7.30 -3.19 -3.76
N ALA A 58 -7.88 -3.57 -2.62
CA ALA A 58 -7.60 -4.87 -2.00
C ALA A 58 -8.09 -6.03 -2.87
N ALA A 59 -9.26 -5.90 -3.52
CA ALA A 59 -9.77 -6.90 -4.46
C ALA A 59 -8.92 -6.96 -5.75
N ALA A 60 -8.66 -5.82 -6.38
CA ALA A 60 -7.83 -5.74 -7.59
C ALA A 60 -6.39 -6.20 -7.35
N THR A 61 -5.83 -5.88 -6.18
CA THR A 61 -4.55 -6.44 -5.74
C THR A 61 -4.68 -7.94 -5.65
N ARG A 62 -5.68 -8.49 -4.94
CA ARG A 62 -5.87 -9.93 -4.79
C ARG A 62 -6.01 -10.66 -6.14
N ASP A 63 -6.70 -10.08 -7.11
CA ASP A 63 -6.90 -10.67 -8.44
C ASP A 63 -5.62 -10.64 -9.29
N ALA A 64 -4.97 -9.47 -9.41
CA ALA A 64 -3.70 -9.34 -10.13
C ALA A 64 -2.59 -10.20 -9.51
N VAL A 65 -2.64 -10.35 -8.19
CA VAL A 65 -1.74 -11.18 -7.38
C VAL A 65 -2.03 -12.67 -7.56
N SER A 66 -3.30 -13.07 -7.62
CA SER A 66 -3.67 -14.47 -7.85
C SER A 66 -3.21 -14.93 -9.23
N ASP A 67 -3.35 -14.06 -10.24
CA ASP A 67 -2.93 -14.34 -11.62
C ASP A 67 -1.42 -14.62 -11.75
N ALA A 68 -0.57 -13.87 -11.05
CA ALA A 68 0.88 -14.05 -11.11
C ALA A 68 1.31 -15.42 -10.56
N TRP A 69 0.71 -15.84 -9.45
CA TRP A 69 0.98 -17.16 -8.86
C TRP A 69 0.42 -18.31 -9.69
N GLU A 70 -0.82 -18.17 -10.18
CA GLU A 70 -1.46 -19.20 -11.02
C GLU A 70 -0.67 -19.48 -12.30
N LYS A 71 -0.06 -18.45 -12.91
CA LYS A 71 0.84 -18.61 -14.06
C LYS A 71 2.19 -19.26 -13.69
N SER A 72 2.56 -19.26 -12.42
CA SER A 72 3.88 -19.67 -11.94
C SER A 72 3.91 -21.06 -11.28
N LYS A 73 2.79 -21.51 -10.70
CA LYS A 73 2.75 -22.76 -9.91
C LYS A 73 3.10 -24.01 -10.73
N ASP A 74 2.65 -24.05 -11.98
CA ASP A 74 2.86 -25.17 -12.90
C ASP A 74 4.11 -24.99 -13.77
N ALA A 75 4.87 -23.91 -13.59
CA ALA A 75 6.08 -23.64 -14.35
C ALA A 75 7.16 -24.68 -14.07
N THR A 76 7.84 -25.11 -15.14
CA THR A 76 9.02 -25.97 -15.10
C THR A 76 10.28 -25.17 -14.76
N PHE A 77 11.38 -25.85 -14.42
CA PHE A 77 12.67 -25.20 -14.15
C PHE A 77 13.16 -24.35 -15.35
N LYS A 78 12.85 -24.78 -16.58
CA LYS A 78 13.18 -24.03 -17.81
C LYS A 78 12.48 -22.68 -17.89
N GLN A 79 11.39 -22.50 -17.15
CA GLN A 79 10.58 -21.28 -17.11
C GLN A 79 10.85 -20.42 -15.87
N ARG A 80 11.90 -20.71 -15.09
CA ARG A 80 12.22 -19.98 -13.85
C ARG A 80 12.37 -18.47 -14.03
N GLU A 81 12.93 -18.06 -15.17
CA GLU A 81 13.13 -16.66 -15.53
C GLU A 81 11.79 -15.92 -15.61
N MET A 82 10.83 -16.51 -16.33
CA MET A 82 9.48 -15.98 -16.49
C MET A 82 8.75 -15.91 -15.15
N VAL A 83 8.88 -16.95 -14.31
CA VAL A 83 8.34 -16.93 -12.94
C VAL A 83 8.93 -15.76 -12.15
N ARG A 84 10.25 -15.56 -12.19
CA ARG A 84 10.91 -14.48 -11.47
C ARG A 84 10.43 -13.10 -11.95
N GLU A 85 10.33 -12.90 -13.25
CA GLU A 85 9.84 -11.64 -13.83
C GLU A 85 8.40 -11.35 -13.42
N HIS A 86 7.49 -12.33 -13.54
CA HIS A 86 6.10 -12.19 -13.09
C HIS A 86 6.01 -11.86 -11.61
N MET A 87 6.79 -12.53 -10.77
CA MET A 87 6.77 -12.29 -9.33
C MET A 87 7.38 -10.94 -8.94
N LYS A 88 8.44 -10.47 -9.61
CA LYS A 88 8.98 -9.12 -9.45
C LYS A 88 7.98 -8.04 -9.87
N ALA A 89 7.27 -8.25 -10.97
CA ALA A 89 6.22 -7.33 -11.41
C ALA A 89 5.07 -7.27 -10.39
N ALA A 90 4.67 -8.43 -9.84
CA ALA A 90 3.64 -8.51 -8.84
C ALA A 90 4.07 -7.89 -7.49
N GLU A 91 5.31 -8.09 -7.06
CA GLU A 91 5.94 -7.40 -5.91
C GLU A 91 5.91 -5.87 -6.10
N ALA A 92 6.31 -5.37 -7.27
CA ALA A 92 6.28 -3.93 -7.57
C ALA A 92 4.85 -3.34 -7.54
N SER A 93 3.86 -4.09 -8.02
CA SER A 93 2.45 -3.68 -7.95
C SER A 93 1.95 -3.61 -6.50
N LEU A 94 2.34 -4.57 -5.65
CA LEU A 94 2.03 -4.56 -4.23
C LEU A 94 2.69 -3.36 -3.52
N ASP A 95 3.96 -3.07 -3.85
CA ASP A 95 4.70 -1.93 -3.29
C ASP A 95 4.02 -0.60 -3.61
N ALA A 96 3.56 -0.41 -4.84
CA ALA A 96 2.81 0.79 -5.22
C ALA A 96 1.55 0.98 -4.37
N LYS A 97 0.84 -0.12 -4.06
CA LYS A 97 -0.35 -0.10 -3.20
C LYS A 97 -0.01 0.18 -1.75
N ILE A 98 1.09 -0.37 -1.24
CA ILE A 98 1.54 -0.11 0.13
C ILE A 98 1.92 1.36 0.30
N ILE A 99 2.56 1.99 -0.70
CA ILE A 99 2.85 3.43 -0.70
C ILE A 99 1.54 4.23 -0.63
N GLU A 100 0.55 3.89 -1.47
CA GLU A 100 -0.78 4.52 -1.48
C GLU A 100 -1.47 4.41 -0.11
N TRP A 101 -1.44 3.23 0.50
CA TRP A 101 -2.03 2.96 1.82
C TRP A 101 -1.28 3.67 2.96
N ASN A 102 0.04 3.76 2.88
CA ASN A 102 0.86 4.46 3.87
C ASN A 102 0.58 5.97 3.88
N ALA A 103 0.26 6.57 2.73
CA ALA A 103 -0.14 7.97 2.67
C ALA A 103 -1.48 8.24 3.39
N LYS A 104 -2.33 7.23 3.50
CA LYS A 104 -3.66 7.31 4.13
C LYS A 104 -3.64 7.09 5.65
N LYS A 105 -2.51 6.66 6.22
CA LYS A 105 -2.42 6.29 7.65
C LYS A 105 -2.73 7.45 8.60
N ASP A 106 -2.40 8.69 8.21
CA ASP A 106 -2.57 9.85 9.07
C ASP A 106 -4.03 10.33 9.13
N ALA A 107 -4.86 9.89 8.17
CA ALA A 107 -6.30 10.11 8.16
C ALA A 107 -7.08 9.09 9.02
N ALA A 108 -6.43 8.02 9.50
CA ALA A 108 -7.06 7.03 10.35
C ALA A 108 -7.34 7.59 11.75
N LYS A 109 -8.40 7.07 12.38
CA LYS A 109 -8.74 7.41 13.77
C LYS A 109 -7.60 7.05 14.71
N GLU A 110 -7.40 7.84 15.77
CA GLU A 110 -6.30 7.65 16.73
C GLU A 110 -6.28 6.25 17.36
N ASP A 111 -7.44 5.67 17.65
CA ASP A 111 -7.60 4.33 18.21
C ASP A 111 -7.20 3.21 17.22
N ALA A 112 -7.29 3.46 15.91
CA ALA A 112 -6.88 2.52 14.86
C ALA A 112 -5.37 2.58 14.54
N LYS A 113 -4.67 3.68 14.88
CA LYS A 113 -3.26 3.88 14.52
C LYS A 113 -2.31 2.79 15.02
N PRO A 114 -2.40 2.28 16.27
CA PRO A 114 -1.54 1.19 16.73
C PRO A 114 -1.71 -0.08 15.90
N ALA A 115 -2.96 -0.44 15.56
CA ALA A 115 -3.25 -1.61 14.75
C ALA A 115 -2.71 -1.46 13.31
N ILE A 116 -2.87 -0.27 12.71
CA ILE A 116 -2.29 0.05 11.40
C ILE A 116 -0.76 -0.03 11.44
N ALA A 117 -0.13 0.50 12.48
CA ALA A 117 1.33 0.43 12.63
C ALA A 117 1.85 -1.01 12.71
N ALA A 118 1.16 -1.89 13.46
CA ALA A 118 1.49 -3.30 13.53
C ALA A 118 1.34 -4.00 12.17
N ALA A 119 0.24 -3.76 11.45
CA ALA A 119 0.03 -4.35 10.12
C ALA A 119 1.05 -3.88 9.08
N ARG A 120 1.46 -2.60 9.14
CA ARG A 120 2.54 -2.08 8.28
C ARG A 120 3.87 -2.78 8.54
N LYS A 121 4.19 -3.09 9.80
CA LYS A 121 5.39 -3.84 10.15
C LYS A 121 5.34 -5.25 9.57
N GLU A 122 4.22 -5.95 9.71
CA GLU A 122 4.04 -7.29 9.13
C GLU A 122 4.19 -7.28 7.60
N VAL A 123 3.63 -6.26 6.92
CA VAL A 123 3.81 -6.08 5.48
C VAL A 123 5.28 -5.89 5.11
N ALA A 124 6.02 -5.08 5.87
CA ALA A 124 7.44 -4.85 5.60
C ALA A 124 8.28 -6.15 5.75
N GLU A 125 8.02 -6.92 6.81
CA GLU A 125 8.68 -8.20 7.06
C GLU A 125 8.33 -9.24 5.98
N ALA A 126 7.04 -9.35 5.62
CA ALA A 126 6.59 -10.28 4.60
C ALA A 126 7.15 -9.93 3.20
N ARG A 127 7.28 -8.63 2.89
CA ARG A 127 7.92 -8.14 1.66
C ARG A 127 9.39 -8.55 1.59
N GLU A 128 10.14 -8.37 2.68
CA GLU A 128 11.55 -8.77 2.71
C GLU A 128 11.71 -10.27 2.43
N VAL A 129 10.91 -11.10 3.10
CA VAL A 129 10.91 -12.56 2.89
C VAL A 129 10.53 -12.90 1.44
N LEU A 130 9.50 -12.28 0.88
CA LEU A 130 9.10 -12.49 -0.51
C LEU A 130 10.25 -12.14 -1.47
N SER A 131 10.87 -10.98 -1.30
CA SER A 131 11.98 -10.52 -2.14
C SER A 131 13.16 -11.51 -2.11
N GLN A 132 13.50 -12.02 -0.91
CA GLN A 132 14.51 -13.05 -0.74
C GLN A 132 14.14 -14.33 -1.52
N LYS A 133 12.89 -14.79 -1.45
CA LYS A 133 12.43 -16.00 -2.18
C LYS A 133 12.36 -15.80 -3.69
N ILE A 134 12.01 -14.60 -4.16
CA ILE A 134 12.08 -14.24 -5.59
C ILE A 134 13.53 -14.33 -6.08
N ASN A 135 14.50 -13.78 -5.33
CA ASN A 135 15.90 -13.84 -5.70
C ASN A 135 16.50 -15.25 -5.60
N ALA A 136 15.95 -16.11 -4.73
CA ALA A 136 16.36 -17.52 -4.65
C ALA A 136 16.06 -18.32 -5.94
N LEU A 137 15.14 -17.85 -6.79
CA LEU A 137 14.85 -18.48 -8.09
C LEU A 137 16.07 -18.51 -9.02
N ASP A 138 16.99 -17.55 -8.91
CA ASP A 138 18.20 -17.48 -9.73
C ASP A 138 19.19 -18.61 -9.42
N ASN A 139 19.21 -19.04 -8.17
CA ASN A 139 20.10 -20.10 -7.68
C ASN A 139 19.42 -21.48 -7.64
N ALA A 140 18.15 -21.56 -8.07
CA ALA A 140 17.45 -22.83 -8.12
C ALA A 140 18.12 -23.75 -9.15
N THR A 141 18.14 -25.03 -8.83
CA THR A 141 18.50 -26.13 -9.74
C THR A 141 17.23 -26.90 -10.09
N GLU A 142 17.31 -27.79 -11.08
CA GLU A 142 16.16 -28.65 -11.42
C GLU A 142 15.70 -29.50 -10.23
N GLU A 143 16.63 -29.99 -9.41
CA GLU A 143 16.35 -30.77 -8.20
C GLU A 143 15.71 -29.93 -7.08
N THR A 144 16.10 -28.66 -6.94
CA THR A 144 15.60 -27.77 -5.87
C THR A 144 14.39 -26.94 -6.29
N TRP A 145 14.04 -26.94 -7.58
CA TRP A 145 13.00 -26.08 -8.17
C TRP A 145 11.66 -26.16 -7.44
N ASN A 146 11.18 -27.36 -7.16
CA ASN A 146 9.89 -27.55 -6.49
C ASN A 146 9.90 -27.04 -5.04
N SER A 147 11.03 -27.17 -4.34
CA SER A 147 11.20 -26.62 -2.99
C SER A 147 11.19 -25.10 -3.02
N VAL A 148 11.97 -24.50 -3.93
CA VAL A 148 12.02 -23.03 -4.07
C VAL A 148 10.65 -22.46 -4.45
N LYS A 149 9.89 -23.12 -5.34
CA LYS A 149 8.50 -22.73 -5.66
C LYS A 149 7.59 -22.80 -4.44
N ALA A 150 7.69 -23.85 -3.61
CA ALA A 150 6.85 -23.99 -2.41
C ALA A 150 7.15 -22.90 -1.37
N GLU A 151 8.43 -22.57 -1.18
CA GLU A 151 8.85 -21.48 -0.29
C GLU A 151 8.38 -20.12 -0.81
N LEU A 152 8.51 -19.90 -2.13
CA LEU A 152 7.98 -18.71 -2.80
C LEU A 152 6.47 -18.57 -2.63
N ASN A 153 5.71 -19.67 -2.79
CA ASN A 153 4.27 -19.67 -2.53
C ASN A 153 3.95 -19.24 -1.09
N THR A 154 4.68 -19.80 -0.13
CA THR A 154 4.47 -19.49 1.29
C THR A 154 4.74 -18.02 1.58
N ALA A 155 5.85 -17.48 1.05
CA ALA A 155 6.18 -16.07 1.19
C ALA A 155 5.15 -15.16 0.50
N TRP A 156 4.66 -15.57 -0.67
CA TRP A 156 3.61 -14.88 -1.41
C TRP A 156 2.29 -14.82 -0.63
N GLN A 157 1.83 -15.95 -0.11
CA GLN A 157 0.63 -16.03 0.72
C GLN A 157 0.74 -15.16 1.98
N ARG A 158 1.91 -15.13 2.62
CA ARG A 158 2.16 -14.26 3.77
C ARG A 158 2.06 -12.78 3.39
N MET A 159 2.75 -12.37 2.32
CA MET A 159 2.75 -10.98 1.86
C MET A 159 1.34 -10.50 1.51
N THR A 160 0.58 -11.31 0.79
CA THR A 160 -0.78 -10.97 0.35
C THR A 160 -1.77 -10.91 1.51
N SER A 161 -1.61 -11.81 2.49
CA SER A 161 -2.40 -11.77 3.73
C SER A 161 -2.09 -10.53 4.57
N ALA A 162 -0.81 -10.19 4.73
CA ALA A 162 -0.37 -8.99 5.44
C ALA A 162 -0.90 -7.70 4.77
N ALA A 163 -0.81 -7.63 3.44
CA ALA A 163 -1.33 -6.53 2.64
C ALA A 163 -2.86 -6.39 2.79
N ALA A 164 -3.60 -7.50 2.76
CA ALA A 164 -5.04 -7.50 2.99
C ALA A 164 -5.41 -7.04 4.41
N ASP A 165 -4.67 -7.47 5.43
CA ASP A 165 -4.91 -7.04 6.82
C ASP A 165 -4.66 -5.52 7.01
N LEU A 166 -3.58 -5.00 6.43
CA LEU A 166 -3.31 -3.56 6.41
C LEU A 166 -4.45 -2.79 5.73
N ALA A 167 -4.89 -3.24 4.56
CA ALA A 167 -6.00 -2.63 3.83
C ALA A 167 -7.29 -2.64 4.64
N ALA A 168 -7.57 -3.72 5.39
CA ALA A 168 -8.75 -3.83 6.25
C ALA A 168 -8.69 -2.86 7.45
N LYS A 169 -7.53 -2.75 8.11
CA LYS A 169 -7.32 -1.83 9.25
C LYS A 169 -7.38 -0.36 8.85
N LEU A 170 -7.05 -0.03 7.61
CA LEU A 170 -7.24 1.32 7.07
C LEU A 170 -8.72 1.67 6.82
N GLN A 171 -9.65 0.70 6.92
CA GLN A 171 -11.09 0.89 6.69
C GLN A 171 -11.94 0.90 7.98
N SER A 172 -11.35 0.55 9.13
CA SER A 172 -12.00 0.54 10.46
C SER A 172 -11.96 1.92 11.11
#